data_AF-A0A5T9PZ10-F1
#
_entry.id   AF-A0A5T9PZ10-F1
#
_cell.length_a   1.000
_cell.length_b   1.000
_cell.length_c   1.000
_cell.angle_alpha   90.00
_cell.angle_beta   90.00
_cell.angle_gamma   90.00
#
_symmetry.space_group_name_H-M   'P 1'
#
loop_
_entity.id
_entity.type
_entity.pdbx_description
1 polymer ?
#
loop_
_entity_poly.entity_id
_entity_poly.type
_entity_poly.pdbx_seq_one_letter_code
_entity_poly.pdbx_strand_id
1 'polypeptide(L)'
;MAKALDGLQTFKELGLKDLRNLDAEERRDQLDEIAAGSTAEEALALLEQHMGFSSPEMTVLVKTTHIGDMSIVRDKLAHIVEKRVDARERYVKLALDTLEQPYEIWETMYDDGMVRYIFIGMYKQKQQMLVVVAPWDGKVLWNFMHTEAKGLNKHRRGNLLYSR
;
A
#
# COMPACT_ATOMS: atom_id res chain seq x y z
N MET A 1 3.44 2.67 -17.63
CA MET A 1 3.03 3.03 -16.25
C MET A 1 3.69 4.36 -15.92
N ALA A 2 2.91 5.31 -15.38
CA ALA A 2 3.41 6.63 -14.96
C ALA A 2 4.54 6.49 -13.92
N LYS A 3 5.45 7.46 -13.89
CA LYS A 3 6.59 7.51 -12.95
C LYS A 3 6.49 8.74 -12.07
N ALA A 4 6.96 8.62 -10.83
CA ALA A 4 7.12 9.77 -9.95
C ALA A 4 8.09 10.78 -10.60
N LEU A 5 7.77 12.07 -10.50
CA LEU A 5 8.63 13.12 -11.02
C LEU A 5 10.01 13.10 -10.33
N ASP A 6 11.02 13.50 -11.08
CA ASP A 6 12.36 13.74 -10.56
C ASP A 6 12.43 15.07 -9.80
N GLY A 7 13.40 15.22 -8.91
CA GLY A 7 13.63 16.46 -8.15
C GLY A 7 12.62 16.74 -7.03
N LEU A 8 11.68 15.82 -6.76
CA LEU A 8 10.80 15.91 -5.60
C LEU A 8 11.60 15.80 -4.30
N GLN A 9 11.18 16.56 -3.28
CA GLN A 9 11.77 16.50 -1.95
C GLN A 9 11.77 15.06 -1.43
N THR A 10 12.87 14.61 -0.85
CA THR A 10 13.07 13.23 -0.41
C THR A 10 13.19 13.12 1.10
N PHE A 11 13.01 11.91 1.63
CA PHE A 11 13.18 11.62 3.06
C PHE A 11 14.55 12.07 3.62
N LYS A 12 15.61 12.08 2.80
CA LYS A 12 16.94 12.51 3.22
C LYS A 12 17.00 14.00 3.47
N GLU A 13 16.35 14.79 2.62
CA GLU A 13 16.28 16.24 2.75
C GLU A 13 15.41 16.65 3.96
N LEU A 14 14.44 15.82 4.32
CA LEU A 14 13.67 15.95 5.55
C LEU A 14 14.38 15.41 6.81
N GLY A 15 15.60 14.88 6.68
CA GLY A 15 16.37 14.33 7.81
C GLY A 15 15.78 13.05 8.43
N LEU A 16 14.90 12.34 7.72
CA LEU A 16 14.26 11.13 8.23
C LEU A 16 15.23 9.93 8.20
N LYS A 17 15.06 9.01 9.15
CA LYS A 17 15.85 7.76 9.22
C LYS A 17 15.71 6.95 7.93
N ASP A 18 16.78 6.27 7.52
CA ASP A 18 16.67 5.20 6.53
C ASP A 18 15.84 4.05 7.09
N LEU A 19 14.84 3.56 6.36
CA LEU A 19 13.92 2.51 6.84
C LEU A 19 14.62 1.20 7.26
N ARG A 20 15.86 0.97 6.80
CA ARG A 20 16.69 -0.17 7.24
C ARG A 20 17.13 -0.06 8.70
N ASN A 21 17.22 1.16 9.21
CA ASN A 21 17.80 1.48 10.51
C ASN A 21 16.72 1.76 11.56
N LEU A 22 15.46 1.39 11.29
CA LEU A 22 14.39 1.49 12.29
C LEU A 22 14.55 0.42 13.35
N ASP A 23 14.38 0.84 14.59
CA ASP A 23 14.37 -0.01 15.77
C ASP A 23 13.11 -0.89 15.80
N ALA A 24 13.08 -1.89 16.69
CA ALA A 24 11.96 -2.83 16.76
C ALA A 24 10.66 -2.14 17.21
N GLU A 25 10.77 -1.14 18.07
CA GLU A 25 9.67 -0.34 18.63
C GLU A 25 9.03 0.57 17.58
N GLU A 26 9.80 0.96 16.55
CA GLU A 26 9.31 1.75 15.42
C GLU A 26 8.54 0.90 14.39
N ARG A 27 8.52 -0.42 14.56
CA ARG A 27 7.89 -1.39 13.66
C ARG A 27 6.63 -1.99 14.29
N ARG A 28 5.58 -2.15 13.48
CA ARG A 28 4.38 -2.93 13.83
C ARG A 28 4.76 -4.41 14.01
N ASP A 29 3.95 -5.13 14.79
CA ASP A 29 4.11 -6.58 14.94
C ASP A 29 3.90 -7.31 13.61
N GLN A 30 4.47 -8.51 13.50
CA GLN A 30 4.28 -9.35 12.32
C GLN A 30 2.80 -9.71 12.11
N LEU A 31 2.39 -9.85 10.86
CA LEU A 31 1.04 -10.28 10.49
C LEU A 31 1.11 -11.51 9.61
N ASP A 32 0.22 -12.46 9.86
CA ASP A 32 0.17 -13.71 9.10
C ASP A 32 -0.16 -13.46 7.63
N GLU A 33 0.59 -14.12 6.76
CA GLU A 33 0.28 -14.20 5.33
C GLU A 33 -0.83 -15.23 5.10
N ILE A 34 -1.69 -14.99 4.12
CA ILE A 34 -2.68 -15.99 3.67
C ILE A 34 -2.04 -16.92 2.64
N ALA A 35 -2.69 -18.07 2.39
CA ALA A 35 -2.28 -18.97 1.31
C ALA A 35 -2.39 -18.28 -0.05
N ALA A 36 -1.51 -18.64 -0.98
CA ALA A 36 -1.59 -18.16 -2.36
C ALA A 36 -2.73 -18.86 -3.09
N GLY A 37 -3.47 -18.12 -3.91
CA GLY A 37 -4.42 -18.73 -4.84
C GLY A 37 -3.67 -19.45 -5.96
N SER A 38 -4.11 -20.66 -6.28
CA SER A 38 -3.55 -21.49 -7.35
C SER A 38 -3.88 -20.95 -8.73
N THR A 39 -4.99 -20.22 -8.87
CA THR A 39 -5.41 -19.53 -10.09
C THR A 39 -5.57 -18.02 -9.88
N ALA A 40 -5.81 -17.27 -10.95
CA ALA A 40 -6.09 -15.84 -10.87
C ALA A 40 -7.43 -15.57 -10.18
N GLU A 41 -8.43 -16.41 -10.47
CA GLU A 41 -9.78 -16.34 -9.89
C GLU A 41 -9.73 -16.65 -8.39
N GLU A 42 -9.00 -17.69 -7.98
CA GLU A 42 -8.83 -18.02 -6.57
C GLU A 42 -8.11 -16.89 -5.82
N ALA A 43 -7.07 -16.32 -6.42
CA ALA A 43 -6.33 -15.21 -5.83
C ALA A 43 -7.17 -13.94 -5.68
N LEU A 44 -8.00 -13.63 -6.68
CA LEU A 44 -8.93 -12.51 -6.61
C LEU A 44 -10.00 -12.76 -5.54
N ALA A 45 -10.57 -13.96 -5.48
CA ALA A 45 -11.56 -14.32 -4.46
C ALA A 45 -10.99 -14.21 -3.04
N LEU A 46 -9.77 -14.70 -2.81
CA LEU A 46 -9.05 -14.54 -1.55
C LEU A 46 -8.81 -13.06 -1.23
N LEU A 47 -8.35 -12.28 -2.20
CA LEU A 47 -8.12 -10.85 -2.02
C LEU A 47 -9.42 -10.12 -1.64
N GLU A 48 -10.51 -10.36 -2.36
CA GLU A 48 -11.83 -9.77 -2.07
C GLU A 48 -12.34 -10.14 -0.68
N GLN A 49 -12.32 -11.43 -0.35
CA GLN A 49 -12.75 -11.94 0.95
C GLN A 49 -11.98 -11.26 2.08
N HIS A 50 -10.65 -11.22 1.98
CA HIS A 50 -9.80 -10.66 3.02
C HIS A 50 -9.82 -9.13 3.07
N MET A 51 -10.12 -8.44 1.96
CA MET A 51 -10.38 -7.00 1.95
C MET A 51 -11.67 -6.64 2.70
N GLY A 52 -12.63 -7.58 2.80
CA GLY A 52 -13.87 -7.42 3.53
C GLY A 52 -15.14 -7.44 2.65
N PHE A 53 -15.03 -7.86 1.39
CA PHE A 53 -16.20 -8.03 0.52
C PHE A 53 -16.93 -9.32 0.91
N SER A 54 -18.02 -9.20 1.66
CA SER A 54 -18.76 -10.33 2.23
C SER A 54 -19.99 -10.76 1.43
N SER A 55 -20.42 -9.98 0.43
CA SER A 55 -21.49 -10.34 -0.49
C SER A 55 -21.18 -9.88 -1.92
N PRO A 56 -21.76 -10.51 -2.97
CA PRO A 56 -21.55 -10.11 -4.37
C PRO A 56 -21.99 -8.66 -4.68
N GLU A 57 -23.00 -8.16 -3.96
CA GLU A 57 -23.58 -6.83 -4.18
C GLU A 57 -22.68 -5.70 -3.68
N MET A 58 -21.69 -6.01 -2.83
CA MET A 58 -20.73 -5.03 -2.35
C MET A 58 -19.73 -4.69 -3.46
N THR A 59 -19.76 -3.44 -3.91
CA THR A 59 -18.87 -2.93 -4.97
C THR A 59 -17.76 -2.04 -4.42
N VAL A 60 -17.96 -1.43 -3.25
CA VAL A 60 -17.01 -0.52 -2.61
C VAL A 60 -16.96 -0.76 -1.10
N LEU A 61 -15.75 -0.69 -0.53
CA LEU A 61 -15.50 -0.56 0.89
C LEU A 61 -14.86 0.79 1.17
N VAL A 62 -15.21 1.43 2.28
CA VAL A 62 -14.57 2.67 2.73
C VAL A 62 -13.67 2.38 3.92
N LYS A 63 -12.46 2.94 3.90
CA LYS A 63 -11.49 2.91 4.99
C LYS A 63 -11.14 4.33 5.39
N THR A 64 -11.34 4.67 6.66
CA THR A 64 -10.89 5.94 7.23
C THR A 64 -9.39 5.85 7.53
N THR A 65 -8.63 6.84 7.04
CA THR A 65 -7.17 6.91 7.21
C THR A 65 -6.75 8.27 7.74
N HIS A 66 -5.46 8.44 8.03
CA HIS A 66 -4.89 9.71 8.47
C HIS A 66 -5.03 10.86 7.46
N ILE A 67 -5.36 10.57 6.19
CA ILE A 67 -5.61 11.57 5.14
C ILE A 67 -7.08 11.60 4.68
N GLY A 68 -7.98 11.16 5.57
CA GLY A 68 -9.42 11.05 5.34
C GLY A 68 -9.82 9.68 4.78
N ASP A 69 -11.07 9.61 4.34
CA ASP A 69 -11.64 8.39 3.78
C ASP A 69 -11.01 8.05 2.42
N MET A 70 -10.88 6.76 2.16
CA MET A 70 -10.55 6.20 0.86
C MET A 70 -11.45 5.02 0.54
N SER A 71 -11.57 4.72 -0.74
CA SER A 71 -12.37 3.62 -1.27
C SER A 71 -11.50 2.46 -1.72
N ILE A 72 -11.95 1.24 -1.45
CA ILE A 72 -11.48 0.02 -2.10
C ILE A 72 -12.59 -0.40 -3.05
N VAL A 73 -12.33 -0.35 -4.35
CA VAL A 73 -13.33 -0.64 -5.39
C VAL A 73 -13.09 -2.06 -5.90
N ARG A 74 -14.09 -2.93 -5.80
CA ARG A 74 -13.98 -4.37 -6.10
C ARG A 74 -13.43 -4.64 -7.49
N ASP A 75 -14.00 -3.98 -8.50
CA ASP A 75 -13.63 -4.14 -9.91
C ASP A 75 -12.18 -3.72 -10.23
N LYS A 76 -11.50 -3.04 -9.30
CA LYS A 76 -10.09 -2.65 -9.45
C LYS A 76 -9.12 -3.66 -8.84
N LEU A 77 -9.60 -4.62 -8.02
CA LEU A 77 -8.75 -5.57 -7.30
C LEU A 77 -8.07 -6.59 -8.22
N ALA A 78 -8.68 -6.94 -9.35
CA ALA A 78 -8.10 -7.87 -10.32
C ALA A 78 -6.69 -7.44 -10.79
N HIS A 79 -6.46 -6.14 -10.94
CA HIS A 79 -5.15 -5.60 -11.34
C HIS A 79 -4.05 -5.89 -10.30
N ILE A 80 -4.40 -6.00 -9.02
CA ILE A 80 -3.43 -6.29 -7.95
C ILE A 80 -2.88 -7.69 -8.12
N VAL A 81 -3.74 -8.66 -8.45
CA VAL A 81 -3.35 -10.07 -8.54
C VAL A 81 -2.90 -10.50 -9.93
N GLU A 82 -2.96 -9.63 -10.94
CA GLU A 82 -2.65 -9.93 -12.35
C GLU A 82 -1.29 -10.63 -12.53
N LYS A 83 -0.25 -10.14 -11.86
CA LYS A 83 1.09 -10.75 -11.90
C LYS A 83 1.21 -11.88 -10.87
N ARG A 84 0.73 -13.07 -11.24
CA ARG A 84 0.63 -14.24 -10.34
C ARG A 84 1.93 -14.64 -9.63
N VAL A 85 3.09 -14.46 -10.26
CA VAL A 85 4.40 -14.77 -9.63
C VAL A 85 4.68 -13.93 -8.38
N ASP A 86 4.03 -12.78 -8.23
CA ASP A 86 4.17 -11.93 -7.04
C ASP A 86 3.24 -12.40 -5.90
N ALA A 87 2.20 -13.20 -6.19
CA ALA A 87 1.21 -13.72 -5.22
C ALA A 87 0.78 -12.69 -4.17
N ARG A 88 0.41 -11.48 -4.64
CA ARG A 88 0.19 -10.31 -3.77
C ARG A 88 -0.93 -10.52 -2.77
N GLU A 89 -1.96 -11.28 -3.11
CA GLU A 89 -3.09 -11.57 -2.23
C GLU A 89 -2.66 -12.09 -0.85
N ARG A 90 -1.52 -12.80 -0.78
CA ARG A 90 -0.91 -13.32 0.46
C ARG A 90 -0.68 -12.23 1.52
N TYR A 91 -0.44 -11.01 1.07
CA TYR A 91 -0.05 -9.87 1.89
C TYR A 91 -1.19 -8.89 2.17
N VAL A 92 -2.44 -9.25 1.86
CA VAL A 92 -3.63 -8.41 2.07
C VAL A 92 -3.76 -7.88 3.50
N LYS A 93 -3.40 -8.67 4.51
CA LYS A 93 -3.46 -8.23 5.92
C LYS A 93 -2.48 -7.09 6.21
N LEU A 94 -1.26 -7.14 5.65
CA LEU A 94 -0.31 -6.04 5.74
C LEU A 94 -0.83 -4.80 5.00
N ALA A 95 -1.45 -4.98 3.83
CA ALA A 95 -2.00 -3.86 3.07
C ALA A 95 -3.11 -3.14 3.86
N LEU A 96 -4.04 -3.88 4.45
CA LEU A 96 -5.10 -3.32 5.29
C LEU A 96 -4.53 -2.61 6.53
N ASP A 97 -3.62 -3.25 7.25
CA ASP A 97 -2.97 -2.64 8.41
C ASP A 97 -2.18 -1.38 8.03
N THR A 98 -1.55 -1.35 6.84
CA THR A 98 -0.83 -0.17 6.34
C THR A 98 -1.76 1.01 6.02
N LEU A 99 -2.99 0.75 5.59
CA LEU A 99 -3.97 1.82 5.37
C LEU A 99 -4.44 2.46 6.67
N GLU A 100 -4.66 1.63 7.69
CA GLU A 100 -5.20 2.05 8.99
C GLU A 100 -4.09 2.62 9.91
N GLN A 101 -2.92 2.00 9.90
CA GLN A 101 -1.78 2.27 10.79
C GLN A 101 -0.45 2.41 10.01
N PRO A 102 -0.35 3.34 9.03
CA PRO A 102 0.88 3.55 8.29
C PRO A 102 2.02 4.01 9.19
N TYR A 103 3.26 3.72 8.79
CA TYR A 103 4.44 4.37 9.34
C TYR A 103 4.59 5.79 8.76
N GLU A 104 4.42 5.91 7.44
CA GLU A 104 4.43 7.19 6.73
C GLU A 104 3.38 7.22 5.63
N ILE A 105 2.89 8.42 5.30
CA ILE A 105 2.08 8.69 4.11
C ILE A 105 2.73 9.81 3.31
N TRP A 106 2.97 9.57 2.03
CA TRP A 106 3.53 10.54 1.10
C TRP A 106 2.55 10.86 -0.02
N GLU A 107 2.43 12.13 -0.38
CA GLU A 107 1.83 12.56 -1.62
C GLU A 107 2.93 12.78 -2.66
N THR A 108 2.90 12.00 -3.74
CA THR A 108 3.93 12.02 -4.77
C THR A 108 3.31 12.43 -6.10
N MET A 109 3.86 13.45 -6.75
CA MET A 109 3.47 13.85 -8.11
C MET A 109 4.10 12.92 -9.16
N TYR A 110 3.32 12.57 -10.19
CA TYR A 110 3.77 11.72 -11.30
C TYR A 110 3.77 12.48 -12.63
N ASP A 111 4.45 11.91 -13.63
CA ASP A 111 4.58 12.43 -14.99
C ASP A 111 3.28 12.50 -15.79
N ASP A 112 2.22 11.84 -15.33
CA ASP A 112 0.86 11.97 -15.86
C ASP A 112 0.09 13.16 -15.25
N GLY A 113 0.75 14.01 -14.46
CA GLY A 113 0.16 15.18 -13.82
C GLY A 113 -0.75 14.85 -12.65
N MET A 114 -0.80 13.58 -12.21
CA MET A 114 -1.64 13.12 -11.11
C MET A 114 -0.80 12.82 -9.87
N VAL A 115 -1.32 13.19 -8.71
CA VAL A 115 -0.74 12.79 -7.42
C VAL A 115 -1.13 11.36 -7.09
N ARG A 116 -0.26 10.63 -6.39
CA ARG A 116 -0.61 9.35 -5.77
C ARG A 116 -0.22 9.40 -4.31
N TYR A 117 -1.07 8.83 -3.46
CA TYR A 117 -0.80 8.70 -2.04
C TYR A 117 -0.13 7.36 -1.79
N ILE A 118 1.01 7.42 -1.13
CA ILE A 118 1.88 6.29 -0.88
C ILE A 118 1.89 6.04 0.62
N PHE A 119 1.26 4.96 1.04
CA PHE A 119 1.27 4.49 2.42
C PHE A 119 2.40 3.48 2.57
N ILE A 120 3.20 3.66 3.61
CA ILE A 120 4.32 2.79 3.94
C ILE A 120 4.03 2.10 5.27
N GLY A 121 4.02 0.77 5.27
CA GLY A 121 3.88 -0.05 6.48
C GLY A 121 5.20 -0.72 6.83
N MET A 122 5.62 -0.58 8.09
CA MET A 122 6.88 -1.12 8.62
C MET A 122 6.60 -2.15 9.72
N TYR A 123 7.13 -3.36 9.56
CA TYR A 123 6.77 -4.55 10.33
C TYR A 123 8.02 -5.28 10.86
N LYS A 124 7.86 -6.01 11.97
CA LYS A 124 8.86 -6.91 12.58
C LYS A 124 8.98 -8.24 11.81
N GLN A 125 9.02 -8.16 10.48
CA GLN A 125 9.22 -9.29 9.57
C GLN A 125 9.99 -8.81 8.34
N LYS A 126 10.40 -9.70 7.44
CA LYS A 126 11.16 -9.31 6.24
C LYS A 126 10.35 -8.41 5.31
N GLN A 127 9.11 -8.82 5.04
CA GLN A 127 8.23 -8.15 4.10
C GLN A 127 7.57 -6.93 4.74
N GLN A 128 7.88 -5.77 4.17
CA GLN A 128 7.24 -4.49 4.43
C GLN A 128 6.20 -4.21 3.36
N MET A 129 5.39 -3.18 3.56
CA MET A 129 4.26 -2.92 2.68
C MET A 129 4.28 -1.51 2.09
N LEU A 130 3.96 -1.44 0.82
CA LEU A 130 3.68 -0.21 0.08
C LEU A 130 2.24 -0.29 -0.43
N VAL A 131 1.37 0.62 -0.01
CA VAL A 131 0.02 0.75 -0.59
C VAL A 131 -0.04 2.04 -1.39
N VAL A 132 -0.49 1.93 -2.64
CA VAL A 132 -0.65 3.04 -3.58
C VAL A 132 -2.12 3.33 -3.74
N VAL A 133 -2.49 4.57 -3.44
CA VAL A 133 -3.86 5.08 -3.55
C VAL A 133 -3.86 6.15 -4.63
N ALA A 134 -4.63 5.90 -5.68
CA ALA A 134 -4.83 6.84 -6.77
C ALA A 134 -5.82 7.93 -6.35
N PRO A 135 -5.72 9.15 -6.89
CA PRO A 135 -6.55 10.28 -6.47
C PRO A 135 -7.97 10.23 -7.06
N TRP A 136 -8.22 9.28 -7.96
CA TRP A 136 -9.49 9.10 -8.66
C TRP A 136 -10.60 8.72 -7.67
N ASP A 137 -11.84 9.10 -8.00
CA ASP A 137 -13.05 8.72 -7.27
C ASP A 137 -12.95 8.89 -5.74
N GLY A 138 -12.33 9.98 -5.28
CA GLY A 138 -12.24 10.29 -3.85
C GLY A 138 -11.18 9.51 -3.08
N LYS A 139 -10.09 9.09 -3.74
CA LYS A 139 -8.97 8.24 -3.25
C LYS A 139 -9.31 6.75 -3.32
N VAL A 140 -8.77 6.06 -4.31
CA VAL A 140 -9.01 4.61 -4.52
C VAL A 140 -7.74 3.81 -4.31
N LEU A 141 -7.81 2.75 -3.51
CA LEU A 141 -6.75 1.74 -3.43
C LEU A 141 -6.48 1.18 -4.83
N TRP A 142 -5.33 1.50 -5.38
CA TRP A 142 -4.96 1.12 -6.74
C TRP A 142 -4.09 -0.12 -6.76
N ASN A 143 -3.12 -0.22 -5.85
CA ASN A 143 -2.22 -1.35 -5.78
C ASN A 143 -1.55 -1.45 -4.41
N PHE A 144 -1.01 -2.61 -4.08
CA PHE A 144 -0.06 -2.75 -2.99
C PHE A 144 1.06 -3.72 -3.35
N MET A 145 2.23 -3.52 -2.78
CA MET A 145 3.43 -4.30 -3.07
C MET A 145 4.18 -4.58 -1.78
N HIS A 146 4.66 -5.81 -1.63
CA HIS A 146 5.56 -6.17 -0.55
C HIS A 146 7.02 -6.03 -1.01
N THR A 147 7.90 -5.59 -0.10
CA THR A 147 9.34 -5.51 -0.36
C THR A 147 10.11 -5.40 0.95
N GLU A 148 11.44 -5.46 0.90
CA GLU A 148 12.27 -5.17 2.07
C GLU A 148 12.33 -3.66 2.36
N ALA A 149 12.63 -3.29 3.60
CA ALA A 149 12.69 -1.89 4.05
C ALA A 149 13.50 -0.96 3.12
N LYS A 150 14.63 -1.44 2.60
CA LYS A 150 15.46 -0.70 1.64
C LYS A 150 14.68 -0.28 0.38
N GLY A 151 13.83 -1.18 -0.12
CA GLY A 151 13.06 -0.99 -1.34
C GLY A 151 12.01 0.11 -1.20
N LEU A 152 11.57 0.42 0.01
CA LEU A 152 10.57 1.45 0.30
C LEU A 152 11.14 2.86 0.32
N ASN A 153 12.42 3.04 0.66
CA ASN A 153 13.03 4.37 0.71
C ASN A 153 12.91 5.15 -0.60
N LYS A 154 12.91 4.47 -1.75
CA LYS A 154 12.75 5.12 -3.06
C LYS A 154 11.36 5.75 -3.25
N HIS A 155 10.36 5.35 -2.47
CA HIS A 155 9.00 5.88 -2.55
C HIS A 155 8.75 7.07 -1.62
N ARG A 156 9.70 7.37 -0.71
CA ARG A 156 9.62 8.47 0.25
C ARG A 156 10.06 9.79 -0.39
N ARG A 157 9.21 10.31 -1.28
CA ARG A 157 9.44 11.53 -2.05
C ARG A 157 8.14 12.30 -2.31
N GLY A 158 8.22 13.62 -2.39
CA GLY A 158 7.08 14.53 -2.48
C GLY A 158 6.74 15.13 -1.11
N ASN A 159 5.45 15.36 -0.86
CA ASN A 159 4.98 15.94 0.40
C ASN A 159 4.76 14.83 1.43
N LEU A 160 5.42 14.92 2.58
CA LEU A 160 5.12 14.04 3.72
C LEU A 160 3.83 14.51 4.38
N LEU A 161 2.78 13.68 4.32
CA LEU A 161 1.47 14.00 4.88
C LEU A 161 1.30 13.48 6.31
N TYR A 162 1.98 12.38 6.65
CA TYR A 162 1.92 11.76 7.96
C TYR A 162 3.21 10.98 8.24
N SER A 163 3.68 11.03 9.48
CA SER A 163 4.72 10.16 10.04
C SER A 163 4.34 9.85 11.48
N ARG A 164 4.53 8.60 11.90
CA ARG A 164 4.43 8.19 13.30
C ARG A 164 5.67 8.58 14.10
#